data_AF-A0A4S0G5G9-F1
#
_entry.id   AF-A0A4S0G5G9-F1
#
_cell.length_a   1.000
_cell.length_b   1.000
_cell.length_c   1.000
_cell.angle_alpha   90.00
_cell.angle_beta   90.00
_cell.angle_gamma   90.00
#
_symmetry.space_group_name_H-M   'P 1'
#
loop_
_entity.id
_entity.type
_entity.pdbx_description
1 polymer ?
#
loop_
_entity_poly.entity_id
_entity_poly.type
_entity_poly.pdbx_seq_one_letter_code
_entity_poly.pdbx_strand_id
1 'polypeptide(L)'
;MTASTVEYRVFGHLAVTEKARDAGTCETMEADIAIVALGWETRFAAFENHLDLKVGKIVVLDFALKEANVPAVEENRRKLIAMGTRWGVEVTAITLEPSIEYQKNINLLDHLLTQMAASCGSYEGSLRKVFVECSTMPRIYIQWLIAVAFKKMSIQSLEFGYAEGIYGNAIGKEDFSSGLDRYVTVPHLQGSGGMGEEKVLLVGIGGDADVFYGLIDIVSPERISLLVPRSEKNAHIDALLDQQVAKVRETHRLEDGEVRDIQAFGLMAHLDAFETYLDGFGSRAVVNVFVSGPKVQAIAAAVLACSDSRVHLKARIPTSYAHREVSANGRYHIYRLIDLTSPACSLPGTF
;
A
#
# COMPACT_ATOMS: atom_id res chain seq x y z
N MET A 1 26.31 -21.06 3.28
CA MET A 1 25.41 -19.98 3.73
C MET A 1 24.31 -20.64 4.53
N THR A 2 24.25 -20.40 5.84
CA THR A 2 23.15 -20.88 6.69
C THR A 2 21.87 -20.19 6.21
N ALA A 3 20.86 -20.96 5.82
CA ALA A 3 19.55 -20.42 5.48
C ALA A 3 19.05 -19.61 6.68
N SER A 4 18.92 -18.29 6.54
CA SER A 4 18.26 -17.49 7.56
C SER A 4 16.80 -17.91 7.56
N THR A 5 16.33 -18.53 8.65
CA THR A 5 14.91 -18.79 8.88
C THR A 5 14.13 -17.49 8.69
N VAL A 6 13.16 -17.52 7.78
CA VAL A 6 12.27 -16.37 7.55
C VAL A 6 11.25 -16.36 8.69
N GLU A 7 11.24 -15.30 9.48
CA GLU A 7 10.30 -15.13 10.59
C GLU A 7 8.99 -14.53 10.07
N TYR A 8 7.93 -15.32 10.09
CA TYR A 8 6.58 -14.86 9.79
C TYR A 8 5.86 -14.51 11.07
N ARG A 9 5.12 -13.39 11.05
CA ARG A 9 4.18 -13.03 12.10
C ARG A 9 2.76 -13.12 11.57
N VAL A 10 1.81 -13.51 12.42
CA VAL A 10 0.43 -13.79 12.01
C VAL A 10 -0.49 -12.71 12.55
N PHE A 11 -1.27 -12.11 11.66
CA PHE A 11 -2.30 -11.13 11.95
C PHE A 11 -3.63 -11.67 11.42
N GLY A 12 -4.54 -12.06 12.33
CA GLY A 12 -5.73 -12.81 11.97
C GLY A 12 -5.39 -14.13 11.27
N HIS A 13 -5.66 -14.20 9.96
CA HIS A 13 -5.33 -15.36 9.12
C HIS A 13 -4.19 -15.09 8.12
N LEU A 14 -3.54 -13.93 8.22
CA LEU A 14 -2.49 -13.50 7.31
C LEU A 14 -1.13 -13.69 7.96
N ALA A 15 -0.27 -14.50 7.34
CA ALA A 15 1.15 -14.53 7.66
C ALA A 15 1.86 -13.41 6.91
N VAL A 16 2.66 -12.64 7.63
CA VAL A 16 3.33 -11.43 7.15
C VAL A 16 4.81 -11.53 7.45
N THR A 17 5.64 -11.14 6.48
CA THR A 17 7.06 -10.89 6.67
C THR A 17 7.47 -9.66 5.89
N GLU A 18 8.54 -9.02 6.32
CA GLU A 18 9.13 -7.91 5.60
C GLU A 18 10.64 -8.05 5.51
N LYS A 19 11.22 -7.35 4.54
CA LYS A 19 12.65 -7.37 4.26
C LYS A 19 13.06 -6.13 3.50
N ALA A 20 14.23 -5.60 3.83
CA ALA A 20 14.86 -4.53 3.07
C ALA A 20 16.11 -5.04 2.34
N ARG A 21 16.36 -4.48 1.16
CA ARG A 21 17.52 -4.72 0.31
C ARG A 21 18.19 -3.41 -0.02
N ASP A 22 19.50 -3.36 0.16
CA ASP A 22 20.33 -2.25 -0.29
C ASP A 22 20.83 -2.52 -1.72
N ALA A 23 21.34 -1.47 -2.38
CA ALA A 23 21.90 -1.56 -3.72
C ALA A 23 22.97 -2.65 -3.82
N GLY A 24 22.91 -3.47 -4.88
CA GLY A 24 23.83 -4.59 -5.09
C GLY A 24 23.46 -5.89 -4.36
N THR A 25 22.36 -5.91 -3.61
CA THR A 25 21.78 -7.15 -3.06
C THR A 25 20.51 -7.51 -3.82
N CYS A 26 20.44 -8.78 -4.26
CA CYS A 26 19.34 -9.29 -5.06
C CYS A 26 18.56 -10.37 -4.30
N GLU A 27 17.23 -10.35 -4.38
CA GLU A 27 16.35 -11.40 -3.89
C GLU A 27 15.75 -12.17 -5.07
N THR A 28 15.91 -13.49 -5.09
CA THR A 28 15.19 -14.33 -6.05
C THR A 28 13.74 -14.51 -5.61
N MET A 29 12.81 -14.20 -6.51
CA MET A 29 11.37 -14.30 -6.26
C MET A 29 10.66 -14.93 -7.45
N GLU A 30 9.56 -15.64 -7.18
CA GLU A 30 8.73 -16.25 -8.22
C GLU A 30 7.27 -15.89 -7.99
N ALA A 31 6.61 -15.39 -9.02
CA ALA A 31 5.18 -15.06 -9.00
C ALA A 31 4.50 -15.47 -10.31
N ASP A 32 3.19 -15.72 -10.26
CA ASP A 32 2.41 -16.03 -11.46
C ASP A 32 2.35 -14.79 -12.37
N ILE A 33 2.07 -13.63 -11.76
CA ILE A 33 2.05 -12.34 -12.42
C ILE A 33 2.76 -11.27 -11.58
N ALA A 34 3.33 -10.27 -12.26
CA ALA A 34 3.73 -9.00 -11.67
C ALA A 34 2.76 -7.90 -12.08
N ILE A 35 2.31 -7.07 -11.14
CA ILE A 35 1.49 -5.89 -11.40
C ILE A 35 2.35 -4.64 -11.18
N VAL A 36 2.41 -3.76 -12.18
CA VAL A 36 3.15 -2.50 -12.11
C VAL A 36 2.24 -1.35 -12.49
N ALA A 37 2.18 -0.31 -11.66
CA ALA A 37 1.46 0.92 -12.01
C ALA A 37 2.37 1.83 -12.85
N LEU A 38 1.99 2.09 -14.09
CA LEU A 38 2.71 3.04 -14.93
C LEU A 38 2.47 4.46 -14.42
N GLY A 39 3.54 5.24 -14.32
CA GLY A 39 3.50 6.63 -13.90
C GLY A 39 4.71 7.39 -14.44
N TRP A 40 4.82 8.67 -14.09
CA TRP A 40 5.94 9.53 -14.50
C TRP A 40 7.21 9.25 -13.68
N GLU A 41 7.07 8.84 -12.41
CA GLU A 41 8.20 8.59 -11.50
C GLU A 41 9.06 7.42 -11.98
N THR A 42 10.39 7.57 -12.03
CA THR A 42 11.28 6.50 -12.53
C THR A 42 11.53 5.37 -11.53
N ARG A 43 11.25 5.59 -10.24
CA ARG A 43 11.55 4.61 -9.17
C ARG A 43 10.81 3.28 -9.30
N PHE A 44 9.74 3.20 -10.10
CA PHE A 44 9.05 1.92 -10.34
C PHE A 44 9.99 0.87 -10.97
N ALA A 45 11.06 1.27 -11.66
CA ALA A 45 11.99 0.34 -12.30
C ALA A 45 13.10 -0.15 -11.35
N ALA A 46 13.14 0.36 -10.10
CA ALA A 46 14.21 0.04 -9.16
C ALA A 46 14.27 -1.46 -8.85
N PHE A 47 13.13 -2.16 -8.87
CA PHE A 47 13.06 -3.59 -8.59
C PHE A 47 13.94 -4.44 -9.51
N GLU A 48 14.21 -4.00 -10.75
CA GLU A 48 15.13 -4.71 -11.65
C GLU A 48 16.55 -4.87 -11.06
N ASN A 49 16.97 -3.95 -10.19
CA ASN A 49 18.29 -3.98 -9.56
C ASN A 49 18.30 -4.72 -8.22
N HIS A 50 17.13 -5.08 -7.70
CA HIS A 50 16.97 -5.66 -6.35
C HIS A 50 16.33 -7.04 -6.36
N LEU A 51 15.67 -7.42 -7.45
CA LEU A 51 14.94 -8.67 -7.59
C LEU A 51 15.39 -9.45 -8.83
N ASP A 52 15.64 -10.73 -8.64
CA ASP A 52 15.67 -11.73 -9.70
C ASP A 52 14.28 -12.35 -9.75
N LEU A 53 13.37 -11.62 -10.40
CA LEU A 53 11.94 -11.92 -10.42
C LEU A 53 11.59 -12.80 -11.62
N LYS A 54 11.24 -14.05 -11.36
CA LYS A 54 10.66 -14.95 -12.37
C LYS A 54 9.15 -14.84 -12.34
N VAL A 55 8.58 -14.37 -13.45
CA VAL A 55 7.14 -14.17 -13.59
C VAL A 55 6.62 -14.72 -14.90
N GLY A 56 5.39 -15.24 -14.88
CA GLY A 56 4.73 -15.72 -16.10
C GLY A 56 4.25 -14.57 -16.98
N LYS A 57 3.84 -13.45 -16.38
CA LYS A 57 3.30 -12.27 -17.09
C LYS A 57 3.52 -10.98 -16.29
N ILE A 58 3.70 -9.87 -17.00
CA ILE A 58 3.70 -8.52 -16.42
C ILE A 58 2.44 -7.79 -16.85
N VAL A 59 1.66 -7.33 -15.87
CA VAL A 59 0.43 -6.57 -16.04
C VAL A 59 0.73 -5.11 -15.69
N VAL A 60 0.57 -4.22 -16.67
CA VAL A 60 0.81 -2.79 -16.51
C VAL A 60 -0.52 -2.07 -16.33
N LEU A 61 -0.72 -1.41 -15.19
CA LEU A 61 -1.86 -0.53 -14.95
C LEU A 61 -1.55 0.84 -15.56
N ASP A 62 -2.19 1.14 -16.70
CA ASP A 62 -1.93 2.35 -17.49
C ASP A 62 -3.11 3.32 -17.35
N PHE A 63 -3.00 4.22 -16.35
CA PHE A 63 -4.02 5.21 -16.05
C PHE A 63 -3.99 6.36 -17.06
N ALA A 64 -5.15 6.70 -17.61
CA ALA A 64 -5.29 7.87 -18.47
C ALA A 64 -4.83 9.15 -17.74
N LEU A 65 -3.97 9.91 -18.40
CA LEU A 65 -3.47 11.19 -17.90
C LEU A 65 -4.36 12.32 -18.38
N LYS A 66 -4.46 13.40 -17.59
CA LYS A 66 -5.16 14.62 -18.01
C LYS A 66 -4.46 15.29 -19.20
N GLU A 67 -3.14 15.20 -19.24
CA GLU A 67 -2.29 15.71 -20.32
C GLU A 67 -1.96 14.57 -21.29
N ALA A 68 -2.16 14.81 -22.58
CA ALA A 68 -1.74 13.88 -23.61
C ALA A 68 -0.20 13.90 -23.76
N ASN A 69 0.40 12.75 -24.07
CA ASN A 69 1.81 12.60 -24.44
C ASN A 69 2.82 13.10 -23.39
N VAL A 70 2.62 12.74 -22.11
CA VAL A 70 3.62 13.03 -21.06
C VAL A 70 4.90 12.23 -21.35
N PRO A 71 6.03 12.86 -21.72
CA PRO A 71 7.21 12.15 -22.23
C PRO A 71 7.81 11.15 -21.24
N ALA A 72 7.74 11.47 -19.93
CA ALA A 72 8.23 10.58 -18.87
C ALA A 72 7.44 9.26 -18.81
N VAL A 73 6.11 9.31 -19.01
CA VAL A 73 5.27 8.11 -19.01
C VAL A 73 5.55 7.25 -20.24
N GLU A 74 5.72 7.87 -21.41
CA GLU A 74 6.08 7.14 -22.63
C GLU A 74 7.47 6.50 -22.54
N GLU A 75 8.43 7.17 -21.91
CA GLU A 75 9.74 6.58 -21.65
C GLU A 75 9.66 5.40 -20.68
N ASN A 76 8.88 5.53 -19.60
CA ASN A 76 8.67 4.46 -18.64
C ASN A 76 7.92 3.26 -19.26
N ARG A 77 6.97 3.51 -20.18
CA ARG A 77 6.31 2.49 -20.98
C ARG A 77 7.31 1.71 -21.84
N ARG A 78 8.23 2.42 -22.54
CA ARG A 78 9.29 1.77 -23.33
C ARG A 78 10.21 0.93 -22.46
N LYS A 79 10.58 1.42 -21.26
CA LYS A 79 11.40 0.66 -20.30
C LYS A 79 10.72 -0.64 -19.87
N LEU A 80 9.42 -0.61 -19.56
CA LEU A 80 8.66 -1.82 -19.20
C LEU A 80 8.61 -2.85 -20.34
N ILE A 81 8.37 -2.40 -21.58
CA ILE A 81 8.36 -3.27 -22.76
C ILE A 81 9.75 -3.89 -22.99
N ALA A 82 10.81 -3.06 -22.89
CA ALA A 82 12.18 -3.52 -23.04
C ALA A 82 12.55 -4.53 -21.94
N MET A 83 12.14 -4.30 -20.70
CA MET A 83 12.33 -5.22 -19.58
C MET A 83 11.63 -6.56 -19.83
N GLY A 84 10.35 -6.57 -20.20
CA GLY A 84 9.64 -7.80 -20.53
C GLY A 84 10.30 -8.57 -21.68
N THR A 85 10.76 -7.86 -22.72
CA THR A 85 11.52 -8.46 -23.84
C THR A 85 12.81 -9.10 -23.35
N ARG A 86 13.59 -8.42 -22.49
CA ARG A 86 14.82 -8.98 -21.90
C ARG A 86 14.55 -10.23 -21.06
N TRP A 87 13.43 -10.26 -20.35
CA TRP A 87 13.06 -11.38 -19.48
C TRP A 87 12.36 -12.52 -20.25
N GLY A 88 11.98 -12.29 -21.50
CA GLY A 88 11.16 -13.24 -22.27
C GLY A 88 9.74 -13.37 -21.71
N VAL A 89 9.22 -12.32 -21.07
CA VAL A 89 7.92 -12.31 -20.39
C VAL A 89 6.95 -11.40 -21.14
N GLU A 90 5.71 -11.88 -21.31
CA GLU A 90 4.63 -11.10 -21.91
C GLU A 90 4.29 -9.88 -21.04
N VAL A 91 4.25 -8.70 -21.65
CA VAL A 91 3.80 -7.45 -21.02
C VAL A 91 2.43 -7.09 -21.56
N THR A 92 1.41 -7.11 -20.71
CA THR A 92 0.04 -6.73 -21.05
C THR A 92 -0.30 -5.40 -20.36
N ALA A 93 -0.56 -4.36 -21.14
CA ALA A 93 -1.03 -3.08 -20.61
C ALA A 93 -2.56 -3.06 -20.53
N ILE A 94 -3.09 -2.69 -19.37
CA ILE A 94 -4.52 -2.47 -19.14
C ILE A 94 -4.74 -0.96 -19.16
N THR A 95 -5.46 -0.47 -20.17
CA THR A 95 -5.89 0.92 -20.23
C THR A 95 -6.98 1.18 -19.20
N LEU A 96 -6.72 2.16 -18.33
CA LEU A 96 -7.61 2.55 -17.24
C LEU A 96 -8.04 4.02 -17.42
N GLU A 97 -9.18 4.37 -16.85
CA GLU A 97 -9.58 5.76 -16.66
C GLU A 97 -8.57 6.47 -15.73
N PRO A 98 -8.59 7.82 -15.61
CA PRO A 98 -7.74 8.52 -14.66
C PRO A 98 -7.83 7.89 -13.27
N SER A 99 -6.73 7.81 -12.54
CA SER A 99 -6.66 7.03 -11.29
C SER A 99 -7.67 7.48 -10.22
N ILE A 100 -8.19 8.71 -10.33
CA ILE A 100 -9.27 9.28 -9.51
C ILE A 100 -10.66 8.70 -9.82
N GLU A 101 -10.87 8.11 -11.00
CA GLU A 101 -12.07 7.35 -11.41
C GLU A 101 -12.05 5.93 -10.82
N TYR A 102 -11.72 5.86 -9.53
CA TYR A 102 -11.42 4.63 -8.80
C TYR A 102 -12.46 3.53 -9.00
N GLN A 103 -13.75 3.84 -8.88
CA GLN A 103 -14.82 2.84 -8.99
C GLN A 103 -14.89 2.19 -10.38
N LYS A 104 -14.70 2.96 -11.45
CA LYS A 104 -14.69 2.42 -12.83
C LYS A 104 -13.51 1.48 -13.01
N ASN A 105 -12.33 1.92 -12.54
CA ASN A 105 -11.10 1.15 -12.68
C ASN A 105 -11.15 -0.17 -11.91
N ILE A 106 -11.57 -0.18 -10.64
CA ILE A 106 -11.62 -1.44 -9.88
C ILE A 106 -12.65 -2.43 -10.41
N ASN A 107 -13.77 -1.96 -10.98
CA ASN A 107 -14.76 -2.86 -11.61
C ASN A 107 -14.15 -3.58 -12.82
N LEU A 108 -13.39 -2.86 -13.65
CA LEU A 108 -12.66 -3.44 -14.78
C LEU A 108 -11.56 -4.39 -14.28
N LEU A 109 -10.73 -3.94 -13.32
CA LEU A 109 -9.62 -4.73 -12.80
C LEU A 109 -10.09 -6.01 -12.11
N ASP A 110 -11.23 -6.00 -11.40
CA ASP A 110 -11.80 -7.19 -10.77
C ASP A 110 -12.16 -8.27 -11.81
N HIS A 111 -12.76 -7.85 -12.92
CA HIS A 111 -13.07 -8.75 -14.03
C HIS A 111 -11.79 -9.32 -14.68
N LEU A 112 -10.80 -8.47 -14.93
CA LEU A 112 -9.53 -8.86 -15.56
C LEU A 112 -8.70 -9.78 -14.67
N LEU A 113 -8.61 -9.51 -13.36
CA LEU A 113 -7.93 -10.40 -12.41
C LEU A 113 -8.58 -11.79 -12.38
N THR A 114 -9.91 -11.86 -12.42
CA THR A 114 -10.64 -13.13 -12.50
C THR A 114 -10.33 -13.90 -13.79
N GLN A 115 -10.30 -13.22 -14.94
CA GLN A 115 -9.93 -13.83 -16.22
C GLN A 115 -8.47 -14.30 -16.25
N MET A 116 -7.56 -13.53 -15.67
CA MET A 116 -6.15 -13.90 -15.54
C MET A 116 -5.99 -15.09 -14.60
N ALA A 117 -6.70 -15.14 -13.49
CA ALA A 117 -6.70 -16.29 -12.60
C ALA A 117 -7.23 -17.57 -13.29
N ALA A 118 -8.17 -17.46 -14.22
CA ALA A 118 -8.62 -18.62 -15.00
C ALA A 118 -7.56 -19.12 -16.02
N SER A 119 -6.70 -18.25 -16.54
CA SER A 119 -5.69 -18.58 -17.55
C SER A 119 -4.30 -18.88 -17.00
N CYS A 120 -3.96 -18.31 -15.85
CA CYS A 120 -2.67 -18.46 -15.18
C CYS A 120 -2.77 -19.24 -13.86
N GLY A 121 -3.98 -19.36 -13.29
CA GLY A 121 -4.17 -19.82 -11.91
C GLY A 121 -4.14 -21.32 -11.75
N SER A 122 -3.70 -21.71 -10.56
CA SER A 122 -3.51 -23.09 -10.16
C SER A 122 -4.08 -23.24 -8.74
N TYR A 123 -5.11 -24.08 -8.62
CA TYR A 123 -6.04 -24.23 -7.47
C TYR A 123 -7.28 -23.30 -7.52
N GLU A 124 -8.41 -23.89 -7.94
CA GLU A 124 -9.77 -23.31 -7.89
C GLU A 124 -9.98 -21.95 -8.60
N GLY A 125 -9.17 -21.64 -9.61
CA GLY A 125 -9.32 -20.40 -10.38
C GLY A 125 -8.84 -19.14 -9.64
N SER A 126 -7.95 -19.30 -8.66
CA SER A 126 -7.24 -18.21 -7.95
C SER A 126 -5.78 -18.10 -8.43
N LEU A 127 -5.19 -16.91 -8.28
CA LEU A 127 -3.75 -16.72 -8.46
C LEU A 127 -3.01 -17.17 -7.19
N ARG A 128 -1.91 -17.91 -7.33
CA ARG A 128 -1.14 -18.37 -6.16
C ARG A 128 -0.25 -17.27 -5.63
N LYS A 129 0.53 -16.64 -6.51
CA LYS A 129 1.54 -15.65 -6.13
C LYS A 129 1.46 -14.44 -7.05
N VAL A 130 1.26 -13.27 -6.49
CA VAL A 130 1.25 -12.00 -7.22
C VAL A 130 2.30 -11.09 -6.63
N PHE A 131 3.21 -10.62 -7.48
CA PHE A 131 4.13 -9.54 -7.14
C PHE A 131 3.53 -8.20 -7.56
N VAL A 132 3.67 -7.18 -6.74
CA VAL A 132 3.17 -5.82 -7.01
C VAL A 132 4.29 -4.82 -6.77
N GLU A 133 4.70 -4.12 -7.83
CA GLU A 133 5.48 -2.90 -7.66
C GLU A 133 4.51 -1.76 -7.27
N CYS A 134 4.57 -1.34 -5.99
CA CYS A 134 3.70 -0.30 -5.44
C CYS A 134 4.32 1.11 -5.26
N SER A 135 5.57 1.34 -5.66
CA SER A 135 6.29 2.63 -5.57
C SER A 135 5.51 3.80 -6.18
N THR A 136 4.89 3.57 -7.33
CA THR A 136 4.10 4.55 -8.10
C THR A 136 2.60 4.28 -8.01
N MET A 137 2.18 3.15 -7.43
CA MET A 137 0.78 2.78 -7.35
C MET A 137 0.03 3.65 -6.34
N PRO A 138 -1.15 4.22 -6.66
CA PRO A 138 -1.92 4.97 -5.69
C PRO A 138 -2.37 4.08 -4.52
N ARG A 139 -2.34 4.62 -3.28
CA ARG A 139 -2.54 3.85 -2.04
C ARG A 139 -3.85 3.06 -2.02
N ILE A 140 -4.92 3.64 -2.55
CA ILE A 140 -6.23 3.01 -2.58
C ILE A 140 -6.25 1.72 -3.43
N TYR A 141 -5.42 1.64 -4.48
CA TYR A 141 -5.30 0.43 -5.30
C TYR A 141 -4.48 -0.66 -4.58
N ILE A 142 -3.47 -0.27 -3.79
CA ILE A 142 -2.74 -1.20 -2.90
C ILE A 142 -3.71 -1.82 -1.89
N GLN A 143 -4.51 -0.99 -1.22
CA GLN A 143 -5.50 -1.43 -0.23
C GLN A 143 -6.57 -2.33 -0.87
N TRP A 144 -7.03 -1.97 -2.07
CA TRP A 144 -7.98 -2.78 -2.83
C TRP A 144 -7.41 -4.13 -3.26
N LEU A 145 -6.16 -4.19 -3.74
CA LEU A 145 -5.52 -5.46 -4.10
C LEU A 145 -5.43 -6.41 -2.90
N ILE A 146 -5.11 -5.89 -1.72
CA ILE A 146 -5.09 -6.68 -0.46
C ILE A 146 -6.51 -7.18 -0.13
N ALA A 147 -7.53 -6.34 -0.31
CA ALA A 147 -8.93 -6.74 -0.11
C ALA A 147 -9.37 -7.83 -1.09
N VAL A 148 -9.03 -7.70 -2.37
CA VAL A 148 -9.31 -8.73 -3.39
C VAL A 148 -8.56 -10.03 -3.08
N ALA A 149 -7.30 -9.93 -2.65
CA ALA A 149 -6.52 -11.10 -2.28
C ALA A 149 -7.20 -11.88 -1.16
N PHE A 150 -7.51 -11.23 -0.03
CA PHE A 150 -7.79 -11.94 1.22
C PHE A 150 -9.25 -11.90 1.67
N LYS A 151 -10.06 -10.93 1.23
CA LYS A 151 -11.52 -10.95 1.48
C LYS A 151 -12.30 -11.68 0.39
N LYS A 152 -11.83 -11.62 -0.86
CA LYS A 152 -12.39 -12.41 -1.96
C LYS A 152 -11.66 -13.72 -2.21
N MET A 153 -10.59 -14.01 -1.46
CA MET A 153 -9.77 -15.23 -1.59
C MET A 153 -9.28 -15.46 -3.03
N SER A 154 -9.03 -14.38 -3.77
CA SER A 154 -8.69 -14.45 -5.20
C SER A 154 -7.18 -14.57 -5.44
N ILE A 155 -6.36 -14.25 -4.43
CA ILE A 155 -4.90 -14.32 -4.48
C ILE A 155 -4.41 -14.90 -3.15
N GLN A 156 -3.60 -15.94 -3.21
CA GLN A 156 -3.16 -16.67 -2.01
C GLN A 156 -1.95 -16.01 -1.32
N SER A 157 -1.02 -15.47 -2.12
CA SER A 157 0.15 -14.75 -1.66
C SER A 157 0.33 -13.46 -2.46
N LEU A 158 0.44 -12.34 -1.75
CA LEU A 158 0.66 -11.02 -2.32
C LEU A 158 1.97 -10.45 -1.79
N GLU A 159 2.87 -10.13 -2.71
CA GLU A 159 4.19 -9.59 -2.40
C GLU A 159 4.29 -8.18 -2.97
N PHE A 160 4.62 -7.22 -2.12
CA PHE A 160 4.80 -5.83 -2.52
C PHE A 160 6.27 -5.48 -2.53
N GLY A 161 6.73 -4.95 -3.66
CA GLY A 161 7.97 -4.24 -3.76
C GLY A 161 7.77 -2.73 -3.64
N TYR A 162 8.68 -2.05 -2.94
CA TYR A 162 8.64 -0.59 -2.75
C TYR A 162 10.04 0.01 -2.70
N ALA A 163 10.33 0.92 -3.62
CA ALA A 163 11.56 1.69 -3.65
C ALA A 163 11.43 2.97 -2.80
N GLU A 164 12.31 3.13 -1.81
CA GLU A 164 12.37 4.38 -1.05
C GLU A 164 12.76 5.55 -1.95
N GLY A 165 12.05 6.67 -1.80
CA GLY A 165 12.30 7.88 -2.59
C GLY A 165 13.41 8.77 -2.02
N ILE A 166 14.07 9.52 -2.90
CA ILE A 166 14.89 10.68 -2.54
C ILE A 166 14.01 11.91 -2.58
N TYR A 167 13.92 12.59 -1.44
CA TYR A 167 13.14 13.79 -1.23
C TYR A 167 14.11 14.97 -1.03
N GLY A 168 13.92 16.05 -1.80
CA GLY A 168 14.77 17.25 -1.72
C GLY A 168 14.56 18.07 -0.44
N ASN A 169 15.51 18.95 -0.12
CA ASN A 169 15.52 19.69 1.16
C ASN A 169 14.46 20.81 1.25
N ALA A 170 13.87 21.25 0.13
CA ALA A 170 12.89 22.35 0.08
C ALA A 170 11.44 21.85 -0.02
N ILE A 171 11.13 20.76 0.68
CA ILE A 171 9.80 20.14 0.63
C ILE A 171 8.89 20.75 1.70
N GLY A 172 7.74 21.25 1.26
CA GLY A 172 6.64 21.66 2.11
C GLY A 172 5.43 20.75 1.98
N LYS A 173 4.36 21.10 2.69
CA LYS A 173 3.06 20.42 2.63
C LYS A 173 2.52 20.34 1.20
N GLU A 174 2.64 21.42 0.43
CA GLU A 174 2.12 21.49 -0.95
C GLU A 174 2.74 20.43 -1.88
N ASP A 175 3.98 20.00 -1.58
CA ASP A 175 4.66 18.95 -2.34
C ASP A 175 4.11 17.53 -2.09
N PHE A 176 3.27 17.37 -1.06
CA PHE A 176 2.58 16.12 -0.71
C PHE A 176 1.05 16.23 -0.85
N SER A 177 0.54 17.45 -1.02
CA SER A 177 -0.87 17.69 -1.25
C SER A 177 -1.26 17.24 -2.66
N SER A 178 -2.43 16.62 -2.73
CA SER A 178 -3.07 16.19 -3.98
C SER A 178 -4.55 16.60 -3.97
N GLY A 179 -4.88 17.57 -3.10
CA GLY A 179 -6.26 17.92 -2.76
C GLY A 179 -7.07 16.76 -2.19
N LEU A 180 -8.35 17.02 -2.01
CA LEU A 180 -9.35 16.07 -1.55
C LEU A 180 -10.61 16.31 -2.37
N ASP A 181 -11.04 15.31 -3.13
CA ASP A 181 -12.35 15.33 -3.78
C ASP A 181 -13.40 14.73 -2.84
N ARG A 182 -13.16 13.48 -2.40
CA ARG A 182 -14.08 12.75 -1.53
C ARG A 182 -13.37 11.67 -0.72
N TYR A 183 -14.00 11.27 0.37
CA TYR A 183 -13.64 10.06 1.09
C TYR A 183 -14.49 8.89 0.63
N VAL A 184 -13.87 7.72 0.57
CA VAL A 184 -14.53 6.46 0.26
C VAL A 184 -14.12 5.41 1.27
N THR A 185 -14.96 4.40 1.44
CA THR A 185 -14.54 3.17 2.15
C THR A 185 -14.02 2.20 1.11
N VAL A 186 -12.85 1.61 1.35
CA VAL A 186 -12.27 0.63 0.41
C VAL A 186 -13.22 -0.57 0.32
N PRO A 187 -13.65 -1.00 -0.88
CA PRO A 187 -14.55 -2.14 -1.04
C PRO A 187 -14.00 -3.40 -0.37
N HIS A 188 -14.89 -4.17 0.26
CA HIS A 188 -14.62 -5.36 1.07
C HIS A 188 -13.91 -5.09 2.41
N LEU A 189 -13.57 -3.84 2.73
CA LEU A 189 -12.95 -3.42 3.99
C LEU A 189 -13.84 -2.44 4.77
N GLN A 190 -15.16 -2.68 4.75
CA GLN A 190 -16.15 -1.82 5.42
C GLN A 190 -16.43 -2.19 6.88
N GLY A 191 -15.70 -3.16 7.45
CA GLY A 191 -16.01 -3.75 8.75
C GLY A 191 -17.37 -4.45 8.79
N SER A 192 -17.83 -4.83 9.98
CA SER A 192 -19.12 -5.51 10.18
C SER A 192 -20.34 -4.59 10.13
N GLY A 193 -20.17 -3.30 9.79
CA GLY A 193 -21.28 -2.39 9.44
C GLY A 193 -22.23 -2.01 10.59
N GLY A 194 -21.81 -2.14 11.85
CA GLY A 194 -22.65 -1.86 13.02
C GLY A 194 -22.66 -0.40 13.48
N MET A 195 -23.71 0.00 14.20
CA MET A 195 -23.68 1.14 15.13
C MET A 195 -22.87 0.69 16.35
N GLY A 196 -21.55 0.79 16.27
CA GLY A 196 -20.68 0.48 17.40
C GLY A 196 -20.98 1.38 18.60
N GLU A 197 -20.66 0.88 19.79
CA GLU A 197 -20.85 1.61 21.05
C GLU A 197 -19.83 2.75 21.21
N GLU A 198 -18.73 2.69 20.46
CA GLU A 198 -17.62 3.66 20.44
C GLU A 198 -17.21 3.89 18.98
N LYS A 199 -17.01 5.15 18.57
CA LYS A 199 -16.43 5.49 17.26
C LYS A 199 -15.02 6.04 17.42
N VAL A 200 -14.04 5.38 16.83
CA VAL A 200 -12.64 5.85 16.88
C VAL A 200 -12.10 6.10 15.48
N LEU A 201 -11.11 6.99 15.41
CA LEU A 201 -10.38 7.31 14.18
C LEU A 201 -8.88 7.10 14.40
N LEU A 202 -8.32 6.08 13.76
CA LEU A 202 -6.88 5.85 13.68
C LEU A 202 -6.33 6.47 12.41
N VAL A 203 -5.37 7.39 12.55
CA VAL A 203 -4.81 8.15 11.44
C VAL A 203 -3.32 7.88 11.30
N GLY A 204 -2.95 7.33 10.14
CA GLY A 204 -1.57 7.34 9.70
C GLY A 204 -1.22 8.65 8.99
N ILE A 205 -0.38 9.49 9.59
CA ILE A 205 -0.12 10.84 9.07
C ILE A 205 1.03 10.85 8.06
N GLY A 206 0.92 11.70 7.03
CA GLY A 206 1.95 12.00 6.05
C GLY A 206 2.28 13.49 6.02
N GLY A 207 2.96 13.95 4.96
CA GLY A 207 3.37 15.35 4.80
C GLY A 207 2.22 16.37 4.63
N ASP A 208 0.97 15.90 4.54
CA ASP A 208 -0.23 16.73 4.51
C ASP A 208 -1.27 16.17 5.49
N ALA A 209 -1.46 16.85 6.63
CA ALA A 209 -2.46 16.50 7.63
C ALA A 209 -3.86 17.00 7.25
N ASP A 210 -3.97 18.01 6.38
CA ASP A 210 -5.27 18.67 6.16
C ASP A 210 -6.27 17.73 5.47
N VAL A 211 -5.75 16.70 4.81
CA VAL A 211 -6.52 15.67 4.10
C VAL A 211 -7.39 14.79 4.98
N PHE A 212 -7.25 14.80 6.32
CA PHE A 212 -8.10 13.98 7.19
C PHE A 212 -9.06 14.79 8.08
N TYR A 213 -8.95 16.12 8.16
CA TYR A 213 -9.89 16.92 8.96
C TYR A 213 -11.33 16.75 8.50
N GLY A 214 -11.59 16.76 7.18
CA GLY A 214 -12.94 16.50 6.66
C GLY A 214 -13.47 15.09 7.00
N LEU A 215 -12.58 14.13 7.27
CA LEU A 215 -12.99 12.80 7.72
C LEU A 215 -13.45 12.80 9.18
N ILE A 216 -12.88 13.68 10.02
CA ILE A 216 -13.34 13.86 11.41
C ILE A 216 -14.79 14.32 11.41
N ASP A 217 -15.16 15.27 10.54
CA ASP A 217 -16.54 15.75 10.43
C ASP A 217 -17.51 14.62 10.00
N ILE A 218 -17.08 13.78 9.04
CA ILE A 218 -17.90 12.67 8.51
C ILE A 218 -18.04 11.55 9.54
N VAL A 219 -16.95 11.17 10.20
CA VAL A 219 -16.93 10.04 11.15
C VAL A 219 -17.48 10.44 12.51
N SER A 220 -17.25 11.69 12.92
CA SER A 220 -17.51 12.22 14.26
C SER A 220 -16.94 11.27 15.34
N PRO A 221 -15.62 11.01 15.35
CA PRO A 221 -15.02 10.08 16.29
C PRO A 221 -15.00 10.64 17.71
N GLU A 222 -15.15 9.77 18.69
CA GLU A 222 -14.97 10.06 20.12
C GLU A 222 -13.49 10.12 20.50
N ARG A 223 -12.64 9.38 19.78
CA ARG A 223 -11.19 9.31 20.00
C ARG A 223 -10.43 9.34 18.69
N ILE A 224 -9.31 10.04 18.68
CA ILE A 224 -8.40 10.11 17.53
C ILE A 224 -7.03 9.65 17.99
N SER A 225 -6.40 8.76 17.24
CA SER A 225 -5.00 8.38 17.51
C SER A 225 -4.17 8.47 16.24
N LEU A 226 -2.94 8.95 16.38
CA LEU A 226 -2.01 9.21 15.28
C LEU A 226 -0.87 8.20 15.30
N LEU A 227 -0.54 7.73 14.10
CA LEU A 227 0.68 6.98 13.79
C LEU A 227 1.59 7.84 12.92
N VAL A 228 2.75 8.18 13.46
CA VAL A 228 3.70 9.12 12.85
C VAL A 228 4.91 8.36 12.30
N PRO A 229 5.03 8.21 10.97
CA PRO A 229 6.10 7.45 10.34
C PRO A 229 7.42 8.23 10.35
N ARG A 230 8.40 7.80 11.13
CA ARG A 230 9.74 8.41 11.27
C ARG A 230 10.78 7.70 10.41
N SER A 231 11.62 8.48 9.73
CA SER A 231 12.65 7.96 8.85
C SER A 231 14.02 8.57 9.18
N GLU A 232 14.95 7.74 9.67
CA GLU A 232 16.34 8.15 9.97
C GLU A 232 17.06 8.84 8.79
N LYS A 233 16.67 8.53 7.54
CA LYS A 233 17.28 9.09 6.32
C LYS A 233 16.60 10.37 5.80
N ASN A 234 15.47 10.78 6.36
CA ASN A 234 14.65 11.87 5.81
C ASN A 234 14.27 12.89 6.90
N ALA A 235 15.29 13.44 7.58
CA ALA A 235 15.09 14.41 8.67
C ALA A 235 14.22 15.62 8.31
N HIS A 236 14.24 16.06 7.05
CA HIS A 236 13.38 17.16 6.57
C HIS A 236 11.89 16.76 6.51
N ILE A 237 11.59 15.49 6.17
CA ILE A 237 10.22 14.97 6.23
C ILE A 237 9.80 14.83 7.69
N ASP A 238 10.68 14.35 8.57
CA ASP A 238 10.38 14.23 9.99
C ASP A 238 10.06 15.61 10.61
N ALA A 239 10.80 16.65 10.26
CA ALA A 239 10.50 18.02 10.69
C ALA A 239 9.15 18.55 10.16
N LEU A 240 8.78 18.21 8.91
CA LEU A 240 7.46 18.53 8.38
C LEU A 240 6.36 17.78 9.15
N LEU A 241 6.58 16.49 9.45
CA LEU A 241 5.66 15.68 10.24
C LEU A 241 5.48 16.25 11.65
N ASP A 242 6.54 16.74 12.29
CA ASP A 242 6.44 17.41 13.59
C ASP A 242 5.51 18.63 13.55
N GLN A 243 5.61 19.45 12.49
CA GLN A 243 4.71 20.59 12.30
C GLN A 243 3.26 20.14 12.09
N GLN A 244 3.05 19.09 11.27
CA GLN A 244 1.73 18.52 11.02
C GLN A 244 1.11 17.95 12.30
N VAL A 245 1.89 17.18 13.07
CA VAL A 245 1.46 16.57 14.34
C VAL A 245 1.15 17.64 15.37
N ALA A 246 2.01 18.64 15.56
CA ALA A 246 1.77 19.74 16.49
C ALA A 246 0.43 20.43 16.22
N LYS A 247 0.13 20.73 14.95
CA LYS A 247 -1.15 21.32 14.53
C LYS A 247 -2.34 20.43 14.91
N VAL A 248 -2.27 19.14 14.64
CA VAL A 248 -3.36 18.20 14.98
C VAL A 248 -3.55 18.08 16.49
N ARG A 249 -2.45 17.95 17.24
CA ARG A 249 -2.46 17.85 18.71
C ARG A 249 -3.11 19.08 19.33
N GLU A 250 -2.77 20.27 18.86
CA GLU A 250 -3.38 21.52 19.34
C GLU A 250 -4.87 21.60 19.00
N THR A 251 -5.23 21.28 17.74
CA THR A 251 -6.61 21.40 17.24
C THR A 251 -7.56 20.42 17.93
N HIS A 252 -7.11 19.19 18.20
CA HIS A 252 -7.94 18.12 18.76
C HIS A 252 -7.60 17.75 20.20
N ARG A 253 -6.67 18.47 20.84
CA ARG A 253 -6.23 18.26 22.23
C ARG A 253 -5.76 16.83 22.51
N LEU A 254 -4.98 16.27 21.59
CA LEU A 254 -4.53 14.88 21.70
C LEU A 254 -3.49 14.72 22.81
N GLU A 255 -3.66 13.67 23.62
CA GLU A 255 -2.74 13.32 24.71
C GLU A 255 -1.49 12.58 24.19
N ASP A 256 -0.49 12.33 25.06
CA ASP A 256 0.74 11.59 24.71
C ASP A 256 0.45 10.14 24.31
N GLY A 257 -0.56 9.50 24.92
CA GLY A 257 -0.97 8.13 24.58
C GLY A 257 -1.66 7.99 23.23
N GLU A 258 -2.05 9.10 22.60
CA GLU A 258 -2.78 9.11 21.32
C GLU A 258 -1.87 9.39 20.13
N VAL A 259 -0.58 9.66 20.34
CA VAL A 259 0.38 9.92 19.27
C VAL A 259 1.55 8.97 19.42
N ARG A 260 1.82 8.19 18.36
CA ARG A 260 2.89 7.20 18.38
C ARG A 260 3.80 7.34 17.18
N ASP A 261 5.07 7.54 17.46
CA ASP A 261 6.13 7.44 16.47
C ASP A 261 6.40 5.97 16.11
N ILE A 262 6.57 5.70 14.83
CA ILE A 262 6.83 4.36 14.29
C ILE A 262 7.83 4.42 13.15
N GLN A 263 8.54 3.32 12.88
CA GLN A 263 9.47 3.26 11.74
C GLN A 263 8.71 3.40 10.42
N ALA A 264 9.08 4.39 9.61
CA ALA A 264 8.32 4.79 8.41
C ALA A 264 8.08 3.65 7.41
N PHE A 265 9.06 2.77 7.24
CA PHE A 265 9.05 1.68 6.26
C PHE A 265 8.90 0.28 6.87
N GLY A 266 8.73 0.16 8.20
CA GLY A 266 8.63 -1.14 8.88
C GLY A 266 7.19 -1.62 9.00
N LEU A 267 6.75 -2.54 8.15
CA LEU A 267 5.41 -3.13 8.15
C LEU A 267 5.04 -3.73 9.52
N MET A 268 5.95 -4.45 10.18
CA MET A 268 5.71 -5.01 11.50
C MET A 268 5.45 -3.91 12.53
N ALA A 269 6.24 -2.84 12.49
CA ALA A 269 6.07 -1.70 13.40
C ALA A 269 4.70 -1.00 13.22
N HIS A 270 4.22 -0.87 11.98
CA HIS A 270 2.88 -0.34 11.72
C HIS A 270 1.80 -1.27 12.27
N LEU A 271 1.90 -2.58 12.03
CA LEU A 271 0.92 -3.56 12.48
C LEU A 271 0.85 -3.67 14.01
N ASP A 272 2.00 -3.72 14.69
CA ASP A 272 2.07 -3.74 16.16
C ASP A 272 1.42 -2.51 16.79
N ALA A 273 1.67 -1.34 16.18
CA ALA A 273 1.09 -0.10 16.66
C ALA A 273 -0.43 -0.08 16.45
N PHE A 274 -0.92 -0.59 15.32
CA PHE A 274 -2.35 -0.74 15.09
C PHE A 274 -3.00 -1.73 16.08
N GLU A 275 -2.42 -2.91 16.31
CA GLU A 275 -2.94 -3.88 17.28
C GLU A 275 -2.97 -3.29 18.70
N THR A 276 -1.90 -2.60 19.11
CA THR A 276 -1.86 -1.95 20.43
C THR A 276 -3.03 -0.98 20.62
N TYR A 277 -3.37 -0.20 19.59
CA TYR A 277 -4.52 0.70 19.66
C TYR A 277 -5.85 -0.09 19.65
N LEU A 278 -5.97 -1.11 18.80
CA LEU A 278 -7.18 -1.95 18.72
C LEU A 278 -7.51 -2.66 20.04
N ASP A 279 -6.49 -3.12 20.76
CA ASP A 279 -6.63 -3.75 22.08
C ASP A 279 -7.13 -2.76 23.15
N GLY A 280 -6.83 -1.47 22.96
CA GLY A 280 -7.30 -0.39 23.82
C GLY A 280 -8.73 0.09 23.53
N PHE A 281 -9.41 -0.47 22.52
CA PHE A 281 -10.78 -0.13 22.14
C PHE A 281 -11.78 -1.22 22.51
N GLY A 282 -13.04 -0.83 22.68
CA GLY A 282 -14.10 -1.79 22.96
C GLY A 282 -14.22 -2.89 21.89
N SER A 283 -14.67 -4.08 22.29
CA SER A 283 -14.94 -5.20 21.36
C SER A 283 -16.06 -4.90 20.34
N ARG A 284 -16.84 -3.85 20.58
CA ARG A 284 -17.90 -3.33 19.70
C ARG A 284 -17.57 -1.95 19.11
N ALA A 285 -16.33 -1.49 19.22
CA ALA A 285 -15.91 -0.22 18.64
C ALA A 285 -15.97 -0.28 17.10
N VAL A 286 -16.32 0.84 16.47
CA VAL A 286 -16.16 1.05 15.03
C VAL A 286 -14.87 1.83 14.82
N VAL A 287 -13.87 1.14 14.28
CA VAL A 287 -12.51 1.66 14.12
C VAL A 287 -12.32 2.15 12.69
N ASN A 288 -12.43 3.45 12.48
CA ASN A 288 -12.14 4.04 11.18
C ASN A 288 -10.62 4.21 11.06
N VAL A 289 -10.02 3.63 10.02
CA VAL A 289 -8.59 3.77 9.75
C VAL A 289 -8.42 4.60 8.49
N PHE A 290 -7.59 5.64 8.54
CA PHE A 290 -7.23 6.46 7.39
C PHE A 290 -5.73 6.70 7.36
N VAL A 291 -5.10 6.57 6.20
CA VAL A 291 -3.63 6.66 6.09
C VAL A 291 -3.20 7.54 4.92
N SER A 292 -2.39 8.54 5.21
CA SER A 292 -1.78 9.46 4.24
C SER A 292 -0.24 9.38 4.20
N GLY A 293 0.38 8.65 5.14
CA GLY A 293 1.84 8.41 5.21
C GLY A 293 2.39 7.45 4.15
N PRO A 294 3.57 6.84 4.36
CA PRO A 294 4.23 5.95 3.39
C PRO A 294 3.35 4.79 2.87
N LYS A 295 3.70 4.20 1.72
CA LYS A 295 2.90 3.13 1.11
C LYS A 295 2.73 1.90 2.01
N VAL A 296 3.75 1.57 2.81
CA VAL A 296 3.68 0.47 3.77
C VAL A 296 2.57 0.67 4.81
N GLN A 297 2.24 1.91 5.16
CA GLN A 297 1.15 2.21 6.09
C GLN A 297 -0.22 1.88 5.47
N ALA A 298 -0.35 2.02 4.14
CA ALA A 298 -1.52 1.57 3.40
C ALA A 298 -1.62 0.05 3.33
N ILE A 299 -0.49 -0.65 3.21
CA ILE A 299 -0.42 -2.12 3.30
C ILE A 299 -0.86 -2.57 4.70
N ALA A 300 -0.24 -2.03 5.76
CA ALA A 300 -0.53 -2.37 7.14
C ALA A 300 -2.01 -2.14 7.50
N ALA A 301 -2.58 -0.99 7.11
CA ALA A 301 -3.98 -0.68 7.38
C ALA A 301 -4.95 -1.64 6.67
N ALA A 302 -4.61 -2.10 5.47
CA ALA A 302 -5.43 -3.10 4.76
C ALA A 302 -5.29 -4.51 5.36
N VAL A 303 -4.10 -4.90 5.81
CA VAL A 303 -3.89 -6.15 6.56
C VAL A 303 -4.70 -6.14 7.86
N LEU A 304 -4.67 -5.03 8.60
CA LEU A 304 -5.46 -4.84 9.81
C LEU A 304 -6.96 -4.98 9.52
N ALA A 305 -7.46 -4.30 8.48
CA ALA A 305 -8.86 -4.38 8.06
C ALA A 305 -9.25 -5.78 7.56
N CYS A 306 -8.29 -6.56 7.07
CA CYS A 306 -8.54 -7.96 6.74
C CYS A 306 -8.68 -8.83 7.98
N SER A 307 -7.97 -8.49 9.04
CA SER A 307 -7.80 -9.31 10.25
C SER A 307 -8.81 -9.01 11.35
N ASP A 308 -9.34 -7.79 11.42
CA ASP A 308 -10.31 -7.37 12.43
C ASP A 308 -11.60 -6.81 11.80
N SER A 309 -12.75 -7.39 12.14
CA SER A 309 -14.05 -6.99 11.62
C SER A 309 -14.54 -5.62 12.09
N ARG A 310 -13.95 -5.05 13.15
CA ARG A 310 -14.24 -3.69 13.66
C ARG A 310 -13.69 -2.59 12.76
N VAL A 311 -12.75 -2.92 11.87
CA VAL A 311 -11.97 -1.94 11.13
C VAL A 311 -12.65 -1.56 9.81
N HIS A 312 -12.87 -0.26 9.66
CA HIS A 312 -13.42 0.38 8.47
C HIS A 312 -12.31 1.17 7.79
N LEU A 313 -11.77 0.64 6.69
CA LEU A 313 -10.66 1.30 6.00
C LEU A 313 -11.17 2.41 5.09
N LYS A 314 -10.84 3.66 5.45
CA LYS A 314 -11.16 4.86 4.69
C LYS A 314 -9.98 5.24 3.80
N ALA A 315 -10.30 5.73 2.62
CA ALA A 315 -9.34 6.27 1.67
C ALA A 315 -9.84 7.60 1.12
N ARG A 316 -8.91 8.45 0.68
CA ARG A 316 -9.26 9.65 -0.10
C ARG A 316 -9.17 9.35 -1.58
N ILE A 317 -10.07 9.96 -2.34
CA ILE A 317 -9.88 10.22 -3.76
C ILE A 317 -9.35 11.66 -3.86
N PRO A 318 -8.12 11.86 -4.38
CA PRO A 318 -7.58 13.20 -4.58
C PRO A 318 -8.25 13.89 -5.78
N THR A 319 -8.15 15.22 -5.85
CA THR A 319 -8.63 15.99 -7.01
C THR A 319 -7.70 15.82 -8.21
N SER A 320 -6.39 15.69 -7.97
CA SER A 320 -5.37 15.41 -8.97
C SER A 320 -4.10 14.87 -8.31
N TYR A 321 -3.22 14.24 -9.09
CA TYR A 321 -1.87 13.90 -8.65
C TYR A 321 -0.87 14.88 -9.27
N ALA A 322 0.05 15.40 -8.47
CA ALA A 322 1.09 16.31 -8.96
C ALA A 322 2.14 15.54 -9.78
N HIS A 323 2.49 16.06 -10.95
CA HIS A 323 3.58 15.53 -11.77
C HIS A 323 4.92 15.87 -11.11
N ARG A 324 5.44 14.93 -10.32
CA ARG A 324 6.71 15.08 -9.59
C ARG A 324 7.56 13.84 -9.76
N GLU A 325 8.81 14.05 -10.17
CA GLU A 325 9.81 12.98 -10.18
C GLU A 325 10.32 12.72 -8.76
N VAL A 326 10.33 11.44 -8.37
CA VAL A 326 10.98 10.95 -7.14
C VAL A 326 11.84 9.77 -7.53
N SER A 327 13.16 9.96 -7.48
CA SER A 327 14.13 8.91 -7.79
C SER A 327 14.30 7.94 -6.61
N ALA A 328 14.69 6.70 -6.90
CA ALA A 328 14.97 5.71 -5.86
C ALA A 328 16.28 6.04 -5.12
N ASN A 329 16.32 5.81 -3.81
CA ASN A 329 17.52 6.06 -2.99
C ASN A 329 18.48 4.84 -2.90
N GLY A 330 18.16 3.75 -3.62
CA GLY A 330 18.91 2.50 -3.60
C GLY A 330 18.51 1.51 -2.51
N ARG A 331 17.49 1.81 -1.69
CA ARG A 331 16.87 0.86 -0.75
C ARG A 331 15.51 0.41 -1.26
N TYR A 332 15.30 -0.89 -1.25
CA TYR A 332 14.10 -1.55 -1.74
C TYR A 332 13.50 -2.45 -0.66
N HIS A 333 12.21 -2.30 -0.41
CA HIS A 333 11.48 -3.09 0.57
C HIS A 333 10.62 -4.14 -0.13
N ILE A 334 10.55 -5.30 0.51
CA ILE A 334 9.73 -6.42 0.10
C ILE A 334 8.83 -6.76 1.28
N TYR A 335 7.52 -6.66 1.08
CA TYR A 335 6.51 -7.02 2.05
C TYR A 335 5.73 -8.21 1.51
N ARG A 336 5.69 -9.32 2.25
CA ARG A 336 5.01 -10.55 1.82
C ARG A 336 3.83 -10.82 2.74
N LEU A 337 2.67 -11.04 2.13
CA LEU A 337 1.41 -11.37 2.78
C LEU A 337 0.93 -12.72 2.24
N ILE A 338 0.62 -13.68 3.12
CA ILE A 338 0.17 -15.02 2.77
C ILE A 338 -1.12 -15.33 3.52
N ASP A 339 -2.14 -15.82 2.79
CA ASP A 339 -3.36 -16.35 3.39
C ASP A 339 -3.13 -17.76 3.94
N LEU A 340 -3.22 -17.92 5.26
CA LEU A 340 -3.07 -19.21 5.94
C LEU A 340 -4.30 -20.11 5.84
N THR A 341 -5.44 -19.59 5.38
CA THR A 341 -6.65 -20.39 5.17
C THR A 341 -6.65 -21.12 3.82
N SER A 342 -5.78 -20.70 2.88
CA SER A 342 -5.68 -21.33 1.58
C SER A 342 -4.90 -22.65 1.67
N PRO A 343 -5.48 -23.79 1.25
CA PRO A 343 -4.79 -25.08 1.29
C PRO A 343 -3.66 -25.20 0.26
N ALA A 344 -3.57 -24.26 -0.69
CA ALA A 344 -2.51 -24.19 -1.67
C ALA A 344 -1.27 -23.42 -1.19
N CYS A 345 -1.31 -22.84 0.02
CA CYS A 345 -0.19 -22.14 0.62
C CYS A 345 0.78 -23.09 1.35
N SER A 346 2.07 -22.83 1.18
CA SER A 346 3.13 -23.27 2.09
C SER A 346 3.97 -22.06 2.46
N LEU A 347 4.36 -21.91 3.72
CA LEU A 347 5.19 -20.78 4.16
C LEU A 347 6.62 -20.94 3.61
N PRO A 348 7.07 -20.09 2.67
CA PRO A 348 8.40 -20.24 2.08
C PRO A 348 9.50 -20.07 3.13
N GLY A 349 10.47 -20.99 3.18
CA GLY A 349 11.64 -20.89 4.05
C GLY A 349 11.44 -21.36 5.49
N THR A 350 10.42 -22.19 5.76
CA THR A 350 10.11 -22.76 7.08
C THR A 350 10.57 -24.22 7.29
N PHE A 351 11.51 -24.72 6.47
CA PHE A 351 12.10 -26.07 6.60
C PHE A 351 13.62 -26.04 6.67
#